data_AF-A0A0F2L8V1-F1
#
_entry.id   AF-A0A0F2L8V1-F1
#
_cell.length_a   1.000
_cell.length_b   1.000
_cell.length_c   1.000
_cell.angle_alpha   90.00
_cell.angle_beta   90.00
_cell.angle_gamma   90.00
#
_symmetry.space_group_name_H-M   'P 1'
#
loop_
_entity.id
_entity.type
_entity.pdbx_description
1 polymer ?
#
loop_
_entity_poly.entity_id
_entity_poly.type
_entity_poly.pdbx_seq_one_letter_code
_entity_poly.pdbx_strand_id
1 'polypeptide(L)'
;MIVIHVAISFMSFRYLTIPRSVGIVIAPYESAYYMLLFLEALVNNYALLLLIIIFVFLVIHVGGTYLYLERRLSNLSINHDYLRYYGYYELVEVLFLIFIAVFLSNS
;
A
#
# COMPACT_ATOMS: atom_id res chain seq x y z
N MET A 1 -1.92 4.21 -7.99
CA MET A 1 -1.01 3.56 -7.01
C MET A 1 0.18 4.43 -6.64
N ILE A 2 1.23 4.58 -7.47
CA ILE A 2 2.44 5.35 -7.10
C ILE A 2 2.14 6.76 -6.56
N VAL A 3 1.31 7.54 -7.27
CA VAL A 3 0.97 8.91 -6.84
C VAL A 3 0.26 8.95 -5.48
N ILE A 4 -0.55 7.92 -5.19
CA ILE A 4 -1.25 7.80 -3.92
C ILE A 4 -0.22 7.63 -2.80
N HIS A 5 0.64 6.61 -2.87
CA HIS A 5 1.67 6.38 -1.84
C HIS A 5 2.69 7.52 -1.72
N VAL A 6 3.05 8.19 -2.81
CA VAL A 6 3.90 9.40 -2.74
C VAL A 6 3.20 10.50 -1.94
N ALA A 7 1.92 10.76 -2.20
CA ALA A 7 1.15 11.75 -1.47
C ALA A 7 1.00 11.37 0.02
N ILE A 8 0.68 10.10 0.30
CA ILE A 8 0.52 9.59 1.67
C ILE A 8 1.85 9.65 2.43
N SER A 9 2.95 9.21 1.82
CA SER A 9 4.30 9.27 2.41
C SER A 9 4.67 10.71 2.76
N PHE A 10 4.47 11.65 1.84
CA PHE A 10 4.75 13.07 2.06
C PHE A 10 3.87 13.68 3.16
N MET A 11 2.57 13.38 3.17
CA MET A 11 1.65 13.81 4.22
C MET A 11 2.08 13.27 5.58
N SER A 12 2.45 12.00 5.64
CA SER A 12 2.84 11.30 6.88
C SER A 12 4.12 11.87 7.49
N PHE A 13 5.12 12.22 6.67
CA PHE A 13 6.31 12.96 7.13
C PHE A 13 6.01 14.37 7.64
N ARG A 14 4.87 14.94 7.23
CA ARG A 14 4.34 16.21 7.76
C ARG A 14 3.32 16.01 8.90
N TYR A 15 3.18 14.79 9.41
CA TYR A 15 2.23 14.41 10.45
C TYR A 15 0.77 14.68 10.08
N LEU A 16 0.46 14.67 8.79
CA LEU A 16 -0.89 14.79 8.27
C LEU A 16 -1.45 13.40 7.98
N THR A 17 -2.77 13.27 8.11
CA THR A 17 -3.50 12.04 7.81
C THR A 17 -4.46 12.24 6.65
N ILE A 18 -4.76 11.14 5.95
CA ILE A 18 -5.74 11.16 4.86
C ILE A 18 -7.14 11.35 5.45
N PRO A 19 -7.94 12.30 4.96
CA PRO A 19 -9.33 12.43 5.33
C PRO A 19 -10.09 11.13 5.08
N ARG A 20 -10.99 10.75 5.99
CA ARG A 20 -11.71 9.48 5.89
C ARG A 20 -12.51 9.29 4.60
N SER A 21 -13.11 10.37 4.12
CA SER A 21 -13.86 10.38 2.85
C SER A 21 -13.01 9.97 1.66
N VAL A 22 -11.70 10.21 1.72
CA VAL A 22 -10.74 9.82 0.69
C VAL A 22 -10.23 8.41 0.95
N GLY A 23 -9.84 8.10 2.20
CA GLY A 23 -9.31 6.78 2.57
C GLY A 23 -10.28 5.62 2.34
N ILE A 24 -11.59 5.84 2.47
CA ILE A 24 -12.61 4.80 2.23
C ILE A 24 -12.68 4.36 0.76
N VAL A 25 -12.25 5.23 -0.16
CA VAL A 25 -12.18 4.93 -1.61
C VAL A 25 -10.82 4.34 -1.95
N ILE A 26 -9.75 4.87 -1.36
CA ILE A 26 -8.38 4.41 -1.59
C ILE A 26 -8.19 2.97 -1.14
N ALA A 27 -8.60 2.60 0.08
CA ALA A 27 -8.26 1.30 0.65
C ALA A 27 -8.78 0.09 -0.17
N PRO A 28 -10.07 0.06 -0.61
CA PRO A 28 -10.55 -0.99 -1.51
C PRO A 28 -9.83 -1.00 -2.87
N TYR A 29 -9.49 0.18 -3.39
CA TYR A 29 -8.74 0.30 -4.64
C TYR A 29 -7.33 -0.32 -4.52
N GLU A 30 -6.61 -0.04 -3.43
CA GLU A 30 -5.28 -0.61 -3.18
C GLU A 30 -5.35 -2.14 -2.99
N SER A 31 -6.37 -2.62 -2.28
CA SER A 31 -6.60 -4.07 -2.12
C SER A 31 -6.86 -4.75 -3.45
N ALA A 32 -7.70 -4.15 -4.30
CA ALA A 32 -7.97 -4.67 -5.64
C ALA A 32 -6.70 -4.67 -6.50
N TYR A 33 -5.89 -3.61 -6.42
CA TYR A 33 -4.62 -3.52 -7.14
C TYR A 33 -3.67 -4.67 -6.76
N TYR A 34 -3.43 -4.90 -5.47
CA TYR A 34 -2.54 -5.98 -5.05
C TYR A 34 -3.10 -7.37 -5.33
N MET A 35 -4.42 -7.54 -5.31
CA MET A 35 -5.05 -8.81 -5.69
C MET A 35 -4.76 -9.10 -7.16
N LEU A 36 -4.96 -8.12 -8.04
CA LEU A 36 -4.67 -8.26 -9.47
C LEU A 36 -3.18 -8.49 -9.73
N LEU A 37 -2.29 -7.75 -9.05
CA LEU A 37 -0.85 -7.94 -9.16
C LEU A 37 -0.41 -9.34 -8.72
N PHE A 38 -1.01 -9.86 -7.65
CA PHE A 38 -0.73 -11.23 -7.18
C PHE A 38 -1.20 -12.29 -8.17
N LEU A 39 -2.41 -12.13 -8.72
CA LEU A 39 -2.95 -13.02 -9.76
C LEU A 39 -2.08 -12.99 -11.02
N GLU A 40 -1.68 -11.81 -11.47
CA GLU A 40 -0.77 -11.63 -12.62
C GLU A 40 0.55 -12.38 -12.40
N ALA A 41 1.15 -12.21 -11.22
CA ALA A 41 2.40 -12.87 -10.87
C ALA A 41 2.27 -14.40 -10.81
N LEU A 42 1.12 -14.92 -10.36
CA LEU A 42 0.83 -16.36 -10.36
C LEU A 42 0.67 -16.90 -11.77
N VAL A 43 -0.12 -16.24 -12.61
CA VAL A 43 -0.39 -16.67 -14.00
C VAL A 43 0.91 -16.71 -14.82
N ASN A 44 1.78 -15.73 -14.63
CA ASN A 44 3.04 -15.61 -15.36
C ASN A 44 4.23 -16.31 -14.65
N ASN A 45 3.99 -17.10 -13.59
CA ASN A 45 5.01 -17.87 -12.89
C ASN A 45 6.23 -17.04 -12.45
N TYR A 46 6.00 -15.86 -11.88
CA TYR A 46 7.09 -15.03 -11.37
C TYR A 46 7.89 -15.73 -10.27
N ALA A 47 9.13 -15.29 -10.08
CA ALA A 47 10.01 -15.86 -9.07
C ALA A 47 9.36 -15.89 -7.68
N LEU A 48 9.54 -16.99 -6.94
CA LEU A 48 8.91 -17.23 -5.64
C LEU A 48 9.12 -16.07 -4.66
N LEU A 49 10.32 -15.47 -4.64
CA LEU A 49 10.62 -14.33 -3.78
C LEU A 49 9.71 -13.13 -4.08
N LEU A 50 9.45 -12.83 -5.37
CA LEU A 50 8.59 -11.73 -5.77
C LEU A 50 7.14 -12.00 -5.39
N LEU A 51 6.67 -13.24 -5.57
CA LEU A 51 5.33 -13.67 -5.13
C LEU A 51 5.13 -13.47 -3.62
N ILE A 52 6.12 -13.83 -2.80
CA ILE A 52 6.05 -13.64 -1.34
C ILE A 52 5.95 -12.16 -0.99
N ILE A 53 6.75 -11.30 -1.62
CA ILE A 53 6.72 -9.85 -1.36
C ILE A 53 5.36 -9.26 -1.75
N ILE A 54 4.84 -9.60 -2.94
CA ILE A 54 3.49 -9.16 -3.38
C ILE A 54 2.42 -9.65 -2.40
N PHE A 55 2.51 -10.90 -1.95
CA PHE A 55 1.56 -11.48 -1.00
C PHE A 55 1.56 -10.74 0.35
N VAL A 56 2.73 -10.34 0.86
CA VAL A 56 2.83 -9.52 2.08
C VAL A 56 2.09 -8.19 1.89
N PHE A 57 2.33 -7.48 0.79
CA PHE A 57 1.60 -6.24 0.51
C PHE A 57 0.10 -6.47 0.35
N LEU A 58 -0.31 -7.55 -0.31
CA LEU A 58 -1.73 -7.92 -0.44
C LEU A 58 -2.39 -8.11 0.94
N VAL A 59 -1.77 -8.87 1.84
CA VAL A 59 -2.29 -9.10 3.19
C VAL A 59 -2.40 -7.79 3.97
N ILE A 60 -1.38 -6.92 3.87
CA ILE A 60 -1.38 -5.61 4.53
C ILE A 60 -2.55 -4.75 4.04
N HIS A 61 -2.79 -4.67 2.73
CA HIS A 61 -3.83 -3.80 2.17
C HIS A 61 -5.24 -4.34 2.39
N VAL A 62 -5.45 -5.66 2.24
CA VAL A 62 -6.75 -6.29 2.52
C VAL A 62 -7.09 -6.19 4.00
N GLY A 63 -6.14 -6.51 4.88
CA GLY A 63 -6.30 -6.37 6.32
C GLY A 63 -6.51 -4.92 6.74
N GLY A 64 -5.73 -4.00 6.17
CA GLY A 64 -5.86 -2.55 6.37
C GLY A 64 -7.24 -2.05 5.97
N THR A 65 -7.73 -2.44 4.79
CA THR A 65 -9.07 -2.09 4.29
C THR A 65 -10.16 -2.57 5.23
N TYR A 66 -10.09 -3.83 5.68
CA TYR A 66 -11.05 -4.39 6.64
C TYR A 66 -11.08 -3.55 7.93
N LEU A 67 -9.93 -3.31 8.54
CA LEU A 67 -9.83 -2.51 9.78
C LEU A 67 -10.27 -1.05 9.58
N TYR A 68 -10.05 -0.48 8.39
CA TYR A 68 -10.45 0.88 8.04
C TYR A 68 -11.97 1.02 7.96
N LEU A 69 -12.63 0.06 7.30
CA LEU A 69 -14.08 -0.01 7.18
C LEU A 69 -14.73 -0.21 8.57
N GLU A 70 -14.12 -1.01 9.43
CA GLU A 70 -14.55 -1.21 10.82
C GLU A 70 -14.27 -0.02 11.76
N ARG A 71 -13.65 1.07 11.29
CA ARG A 71 -13.25 2.24 12.09
C ARG A 71 -12.22 1.94 13.19
N ARG A 72 -11.51 0.82 13.11
CA ARG A 72 -10.55 0.40 14.15
C ARG A 72 -9.17 1.04 14.01
N LEU A 73 -8.91 1.69 12.87
CA LEU A 73 -7.66 2.41 12.58
C LEU A 73 -7.65 3.87 13.09
N SER A 74 -8.72 4.35 13.76
CA SER A 74 -8.84 5.76 14.16
C SER A 74 -7.70 6.27 15.05
N ASN A 75 -7.03 5.38 15.78
CA ASN A 75 -6.05 5.74 16.81
C ASN A 75 -4.60 5.84 16.31
N LEU A 76 -4.30 5.41 15.07
CA LEU A 76 -2.95 5.52 14.49
C LEU A 76 -2.55 6.97 14.20
N SER A 77 -3.53 7.87 14.08
CA SER A 77 -3.35 9.28 13.77
C SER A 77 -2.83 10.14 14.94
N ILE A 78 -2.76 9.58 16.16
CA ILE A 78 -2.55 10.36 17.39
C ILE A 78 -1.06 10.57 17.72
N ASN A 79 -0.16 9.73 17.20
CA ASN A 79 1.27 9.79 17.52
C ASN A 79 2.12 10.13 16.28
N HIS A 80 2.95 11.18 16.42
CA HIS A 80 3.88 11.62 15.39
C HIS A 80 4.90 10.55 14.97
N ASP A 81 5.34 9.68 15.89
CA ASP A 81 6.31 8.63 15.58
C ASP A 81 5.69 7.53 14.72
N TYR A 82 4.42 7.19 14.95
CA TYR A 82 3.69 6.25 14.09
C TYR A 82 3.46 6.81 12.69
N LEU A 83 3.20 8.12 12.55
CA LEU A 83 3.08 8.77 11.25
C LEU A 83 4.40 8.78 10.48
N ARG A 84 5.54 9.01 11.14
CA ARG A 84 6.86 8.90 10.48
C ARG A 84 7.15 7.47 10.01
N TYR A 85 6.90 6.48 10.87
CA TYR A 85 7.07 5.08 10.50
C TYR A 85 6.19 4.71 9.30
N TYR A 86 4.93 5.16 9.32
CA TYR A 86 4.00 4.98 8.21
C TYR A 86 4.52 5.65 6.94
N GLY A 87 5.08 6.87 7.02
CA GLY A 87 5.71 7.54 5.88
C GLY A 87 6.87 6.77 5.25
N TYR A 88 7.70 6.09 6.06
CA TYR A 88 8.76 5.20 5.56
C TYR A 88 8.20 3.93 4.91
N TYR A 89 7.19 3.31 5.52
CA TYR A 89 6.48 2.18 4.93
C TYR A 89 5.94 2.53 3.53
N GLU A 90 5.25 3.66 3.41
CA GLU A 90 4.72 4.17 2.14
C GLU A 90 5.82 4.44 1.11
N LEU A 91 6.98 4.96 1.55
CA LEU A 91 8.13 5.18 0.67
C LEU A 91 8.72 3.87 0.15
N VAL A 92 8.86 2.85 1.01
CA VAL A 92 9.31 1.51 0.60
C VAL A 92 8.35 0.92 -0.43
N GLU A 93 7.06 1.12 -0.24
CA GLU A 93 6.04 0.69 -1.17
C GLU A 93 6.12 1.42 -2.52
N VAL A 94 6.37 2.73 -2.53
CA VAL A 94 6.64 3.47 -3.78
C VAL A 94 7.81 2.86 -4.55
N LEU A 95 8.93 2.56 -3.87
CA LEU A 95 10.09 1.95 -4.50
C LEU A 95 9.76 0.58 -5.09
N PHE A 96 8.98 -0.22 -4.37
CA PHE A 96 8.50 -1.51 -4.84
C PHE A 96 7.60 -1.37 -6.08
N LEU A 97 6.65 -0.43 -6.08
CA LEU A 97 5.75 -0.18 -7.21
C LEU A 97 6.50 0.32 -8.45
N ILE A 98 7.53 1.15 -8.28
CA ILE A 98 8.41 1.57 -9.38
C ILE A 98 9.18 0.36 -9.93
N PHE A 99 9.73 -0.48 -9.05
CA PHE A 99 10.42 -1.70 -9.45
C PHE A 99 9.49 -2.63 -10.26
N ILE A 100 8.27 -2.88 -9.78
CA ILE A 100 7.27 -3.69 -10.49
C ILE A 100 6.89 -3.06 -11.83
N ALA A 101 6.65 -1.76 -11.90
CA ALA A 101 6.30 -1.09 -13.14
C ALA A 101 7.40 -1.24 -14.20
N VAL A 102 8.66 -1.06 -13.81
CA VAL A 102 9.82 -1.27 -14.70
C VAL A 102 9.95 -2.74 -15.08
N PHE A 103 9.84 -3.66 -14.12
CA PHE A 103 9.92 -5.10 -14.36
C PHE A 103 8.89 -5.55 -15.40
N LEU A 104 7.61 -5.20 -15.20
CA LEU A 104 6.52 -5.53 -16.11
C LEU A 104 6.68 -4.88 -17.49
N SER A 105 7.24 -3.68 -17.57
CA SER A 105 7.45 -3.01 -18.87
C SER A 105 8.54 -3.64 -19.73
N ASN A 106 9.41 -4.46 -19.14
CA ASN A 106 10.52 -5.13 -19.81
C ASN A 106 10.32 -6.66 -19.93
N SER A 107 9.15 -7.16 -19.52
CA SER A 107 8.77 -8.59 -19.57
C SER A 107 7.91 -8.87 -20.79
#